data_AF-A0A3A9VR59-F1
#
_entry.id   AF-A0A3A9VR59-F1
#
_cell.length_a   1.000
_cell.length_b   1.000
_cell.length_c   1.000
_cell.angle_alpha   90.00
_cell.angle_beta   90.00
_cell.angle_gamma   90.00
#
_symmetry.space_group_name_H-M   'P 1'
#
loop_
_entity.id
_entity.type
_entity.pdbx_description
1 polymer ?
#
loop_
_entity_poly.entity_id
_entity_poly.type
_entity_poly.pdbx_seq_one_letter_code
_entity_poly.pdbx_strand_id
1 'polypeptide(L)'
;MKYILLLLVFIAAQPLLAQDAPAYEKTTKAFQENFNAQNIDGVFDLYATEMQEEMTKEGVARFIKGCHSQFGNLKTLTFIESAEGINSYTAAFDNINLVMELKLNTDGKIATIQFQEP
;
A
#
# COMPACT_ATOMS: atom_id res chain seq x y z
N MET A 1 23.69 51.01 -21.54
CA MET A 1 22.80 49.83 -21.63
C MET A 1 23.48 48.68 -20.91
N LYS A 2 23.16 48.45 -19.63
CA LYS A 2 23.76 47.41 -18.78
C LYS A 2 22.71 46.32 -18.60
N TYR A 3 22.84 45.23 -19.36
CA TYR A 3 21.93 44.09 -19.24
C TYR A 3 22.28 43.33 -17.95
N ILE A 4 21.43 43.47 -16.94
CA ILE A 4 21.46 42.65 -15.73
C ILE A 4 20.87 41.29 -16.13
N LEU A 5 21.72 40.28 -16.23
CA LEU A 5 21.31 38.89 -16.43
C LEU A 5 20.72 38.39 -15.10
N LEU A 6 19.40 38.43 -14.97
CA LEU A 6 18.69 37.95 -13.79
C LEU A 6 18.53 36.42 -13.93
N LEU A 7 19.43 35.68 -13.28
CA LEU A 7 19.41 34.22 -13.27
C LEU A 7 18.25 33.76 -12.38
N LEU A 8 17.11 33.48 -13.00
CA LEU A 8 15.91 33.04 -12.32
C LEU A 8 16.07 31.54 -11.99
N VAL A 9 16.59 31.26 -10.79
CA VAL A 9 16.64 29.90 -10.25
C VAL A 9 15.22 29.48 -9.91
N PHE A 10 14.57 28.81 -10.87
CA PHE A 10 13.32 28.08 -10.64
C PHE A 10 13.67 26.86 -9.78
N ILE A 11 13.58 26.99 -8.45
CA ILE A 11 13.54 25.82 -7.58
C ILE A 11 12.21 25.13 -7.89
N ALA A 12 12.26 24.15 -8.78
CA ALA A 12 11.16 23.23 -8.97
C ALA A 12 11.00 22.46 -7.65
N ALA A 13 10.09 22.92 -6.80
CA ALA A 13 9.53 22.10 -5.74
C ALA A 13 8.76 20.98 -6.44
N GLN A 14 9.46 19.90 -6.78
CA GLN A 14 8.81 18.71 -7.28
C GLN A 14 7.93 18.16 -6.15
N PRO A 15 6.66 17.81 -6.42
CA PRO A 15 5.81 17.24 -5.39
C PRO A 15 6.44 15.93 -4.92
N LEU A 16 6.70 15.82 -3.60
CA LEU A 16 7.18 14.63 -2.91
C LEU A 16 6.36 13.35 -3.21
N LEU A 17 5.15 13.51 -3.77
CA LEU A 17 4.20 12.45 -4.09
C LEU A 17 4.69 11.45 -5.16
N ALA A 18 5.62 11.85 -6.04
CA ALA A 18 6.10 10.95 -7.10
C ALA A 18 7.10 9.90 -6.60
N GLN A 19 7.69 10.09 -5.41
CA GLN A 19 8.79 9.25 -4.93
C GLN A 19 8.31 7.91 -4.37
N ASP A 20 7.09 7.87 -3.80
CA ASP A 20 6.58 6.67 -3.12
C ASP A 20 5.78 5.74 -4.06
N ALA A 21 5.28 6.25 -5.19
CA ALA A 21 4.43 5.47 -6.10
C ALA A 21 5.02 4.11 -6.50
N PRO A 22 6.33 3.98 -6.83
CA PRO A 22 6.93 2.69 -7.13
C PRO A 22 6.94 1.71 -5.95
N ALA A 23 7.11 2.21 -4.72
CA ALA A 23 7.10 1.38 -3.51
C ALA A 23 5.69 0.84 -3.23
N TYR A 24 4.67 1.69 -3.39
CA TYR A 24 3.27 1.28 -3.26
C TYR A 24 2.84 0.29 -4.34
N GLU A 25 3.21 0.51 -5.61
CA GLU A 25 2.91 -0.43 -6.69
C GLU A 25 3.56 -1.81 -6.43
N LYS A 26 4.85 -1.82 -6.05
CA LYS A 26 5.56 -3.05 -5.71
C LYS A 26 4.89 -3.79 -4.55
N THR A 27 4.52 -3.06 -3.49
CA THR A 27 3.99 -3.65 -2.26
C THR A 27 2.56 -4.16 -2.46
N THR A 28 1.71 -3.41 -3.14
CA THR A 28 0.32 -3.84 -3.44
C THR A 28 0.30 -5.07 -4.35
N LYS A 29 1.17 -5.11 -5.37
CA LYS A 29 1.34 -6.30 -6.22
C LYS A 29 1.81 -7.51 -5.43
N ALA A 30 2.87 -7.36 -4.62
CA ALA A 30 3.38 -8.45 -3.80
C ALA A 30 2.33 -8.93 -2.77
N PHE A 31 1.57 -8.01 -2.18
CA PHE A 31 0.49 -8.35 -1.26
C PHE A 31 -0.58 -9.18 -1.97
N GLN A 32 -1.04 -8.75 -3.15
CA GLN A 32 -2.03 -9.49 -3.93
C GLN A 32 -1.55 -10.90 -4.31
N GLU A 33 -0.32 -11.03 -4.80
CA GLU A 33 0.28 -12.32 -5.18
C GLU A 33 0.35 -13.27 -3.97
N ASN A 34 0.85 -12.79 -2.83
CA ASN A 34 0.97 -13.62 -1.62
C ASN A 34 -0.38 -13.93 -0.97
N PHE A 35 -1.32 -12.98 -0.97
CA PHE A 35 -2.69 -13.17 -0.47
C PHE A 35 -3.39 -14.30 -1.24
N ASN A 36 -3.37 -14.23 -2.58
CA ASN A 36 -4.01 -15.21 -3.44
C ASN A 36 -3.33 -16.58 -3.38
N ALA A 37 -2.01 -16.62 -3.20
CA ALA A 37 -1.26 -17.84 -2.98
C ALA A 37 -1.42 -18.42 -1.57
N GLN A 38 -2.13 -17.72 -0.67
CA GLN A 38 -2.21 -18.05 0.76
C GLN A 38 -0.82 -18.18 1.41
N ASN A 39 0.16 -17.44 0.89
CA ASN A 39 1.54 -17.44 1.36
C ASN A 39 1.67 -16.51 2.58
N ILE A 40 1.41 -17.08 3.76
CA ILE A 40 1.41 -16.34 5.03
C ILE A 40 2.77 -15.70 5.30
N ASP A 41 3.86 -16.40 5.03
CA ASP A 41 5.23 -15.92 5.24
C ASP A 41 5.50 -14.72 4.34
N GLY A 42 5.12 -14.82 3.06
CA GLY A 42 5.25 -13.72 2.11
C GLY A 42 4.44 -12.49 2.50
N VAL A 43 3.23 -12.64 3.04
CA VAL A 43 2.45 -11.49 3.56
C VAL A 43 3.11 -10.91 4.81
N PHE A 44 3.50 -11.77 5.77
CA PHE A 44 4.13 -11.33 7.02
C PHE A 44 5.42 -10.56 6.74
N ASP A 45 6.21 -10.99 5.77
CA ASP A 45 7.44 -10.32 5.35
C ASP A 45 7.22 -8.94 4.72
N LEU A 46 6.00 -8.61 4.27
CA LEU A 46 5.68 -7.27 3.77
C LEU A 46 5.41 -6.27 4.90
N TYR A 47 5.12 -6.75 6.11
CA TYR A 47 4.81 -5.89 7.25
C TYR A 47 6.08 -5.25 7.82
N ALA A 48 5.93 -4.03 8.34
CA ALA A 48 6.94 -3.38 9.14
C ALA A 48 7.13 -4.17 10.45
N THR A 49 8.31 -4.06 11.07
CA THR A 49 8.65 -4.81 12.29
C THR A 49 7.61 -4.60 13.39
N GLU A 50 7.17 -3.36 13.60
CA GLU A 50 6.16 -3.02 14.60
C GLU A 50 4.83 -3.74 14.30
N MET A 51 4.42 -3.78 13.03
CA MET A 51 3.19 -4.45 12.62
C MET A 51 3.32 -5.98 12.68
N GLN A 52 4.52 -6.54 12.46
CA GLN A 52 4.81 -7.96 12.66
C GLN A 52 4.67 -8.37 14.13
N GLU A 53 5.18 -7.54 15.04
CA GLU A 53 5.08 -7.73 16.49
C GLU A 53 3.63 -7.65 16.97
N GLU A 54 2.86 -6.66 16.50
CA GLU A 54 1.46 -6.48 16.87
C GLU A 54 0.56 -7.58 16.31
N MET A 55 0.69 -7.92 15.02
CA MET A 55 -0.19 -8.88 14.37
C MET A 55 0.17 -10.33 14.68
N THR A 56 1.46 -10.63 14.86
CA THR A 56 2.03 -11.99 14.89
C THR A 56 1.78 -12.78 13.60
N LYS A 57 2.62 -13.79 13.34
CA LYS A 57 2.44 -14.67 12.18
C LYS A 57 1.11 -15.42 12.20
N GLU A 58 0.63 -15.80 13.38
CA GLU A 58 -0.65 -16.50 13.56
C GLU A 58 -1.86 -15.57 13.37
N GLY A 59 -1.74 -14.30 13.76
CA GLY A 59 -2.76 -13.29 13.45
C GLY A 59 -2.85 -13.01 11.95
N VAL A 60 -1.72 -12.89 11.25
CA VAL A 60 -1.70 -12.77 9.79
C VAL A 60 -2.32 -14.01 9.13
N ALA A 61 -1.99 -15.22 9.61
CA ALA A 61 -2.61 -16.44 9.10
C ALA A 61 -4.14 -16.43 9.24
N ARG A 62 -4.66 -16.01 10.39
CA ARG A 62 -6.11 -15.89 10.63
C ARG A 62 -6.75 -14.85 9.73
N PHE A 63 -6.13 -13.68 9.60
CA PHE A 63 -6.60 -12.59 8.74
C PHE A 63 -6.68 -13.03 7.27
N ILE A 64 -5.58 -13.53 6.71
CA ILE A 64 -5.49 -13.89 5.29
C ILE A 64 -6.42 -15.05 4.94
N LYS A 65 -6.49 -16.09 5.78
CA LYS A 65 -7.41 -17.21 5.56
C LYS A 65 -8.87 -16.78 5.72
N GLY A 66 -9.17 -15.95 6.72
CA GLY A 66 -10.50 -15.40 6.94
C GLY A 66 -10.99 -14.61 5.73
N CYS A 67 -10.21 -13.60 5.31
CA CYS A 67 -10.51 -12.79 4.13
C CYS A 67 -10.63 -13.64 2.86
N HIS A 68 -9.71 -14.57 2.61
CA HIS A 68 -9.78 -15.42 1.41
C HIS A 68 -11.00 -16.33 1.42
N SER A 69 -11.34 -16.92 2.57
CA SER A 69 -12.53 -17.78 2.69
C SER A 69 -13.85 -17.02 2.49
N GLN A 70 -13.91 -15.75 2.91
CA GLN A 70 -15.11 -14.94 2.86
C GLN A 70 -15.26 -14.22 1.51
N PHE A 71 -14.17 -13.61 1.05
CA PHE A 71 -14.17 -12.69 -0.08
C PHE A 71 -13.62 -13.32 -1.37
N GLY A 72 -12.88 -14.42 -1.26
CA GLY A 72 -12.20 -15.10 -2.37
C GLY A 72 -10.88 -14.41 -2.74
N ASN A 73 -10.45 -14.59 -3.99
CA ASN A 73 -9.20 -14.02 -4.48
C ASN A 73 -9.32 -12.50 -4.65
N LEU A 74 -8.25 -11.77 -4.33
CA LEU A 74 -8.09 -10.37 -4.66
C LEU A 74 -7.74 -10.23 -6.14
N LYS A 75 -8.68 -9.72 -6.95
CA LYS A 75 -8.55 -9.58 -8.40
C LYS A 75 -7.80 -8.32 -8.79
N THR A 76 -8.16 -7.18 -8.20
CA THR A 76 -7.56 -5.89 -8.55
C THR A 76 -7.46 -4.99 -7.33
N LEU A 77 -6.43 -4.15 -7.32
CA LEU A 77 -6.27 -3.01 -6.44
C LEU A 77 -6.23 -1.75 -7.31
N THR A 78 -7.26 -0.92 -7.24
CA THR A 78 -7.37 0.31 -8.05
C THR A 78 -7.22 1.51 -7.15
N PHE A 79 -6.20 2.33 -7.38
CA PHE A 79 -5.95 3.54 -6.58
C PHE A 79 -7.14 4.50 -6.63
N ILE A 80 -7.53 5.02 -5.46
CA ILE A 80 -8.57 6.02 -5.28
C ILE A 80 -7.92 7.37 -5.03
N GLU A 81 -7.23 7.51 -3.90
CA GLU A 81 -6.62 8.77 -3.46
C GLU A 81 -5.49 8.55 -2.45
N SER A 82 -4.81 9.64 -2.10
CA SER A 82 -3.83 9.70 -1.03
C SER A 82 -4.16 10.86 -0.10
N ALA A 83 -4.38 10.58 1.17
CA ALA A 83 -4.70 11.57 2.20
C ALA A 83 -3.85 11.29 3.45
N GLU A 84 -3.19 12.33 3.99
CA GLU A 84 -2.39 12.24 5.23
C GLU A 84 -1.32 11.12 5.23
N GLY A 85 -0.79 10.78 4.04
CA GLY A 85 0.20 9.71 3.88
C GLY A 85 -0.37 8.30 3.90
N ILE A 86 -1.69 8.15 3.76
CA ILE A 86 -2.41 6.90 3.58
C ILE A 86 -2.94 6.84 2.15
N ASN A 87 -2.68 5.76 1.44
CA ASN A 87 -3.23 5.51 0.12
C ASN A 87 -4.47 4.62 0.22
N SER A 88 -5.54 5.04 -0.44
CA SER A 88 -6.80 4.31 -0.52
C SER A 88 -6.93 3.62 -1.87
N TYR A 89 -7.39 2.38 -1.88
CA TYR A 89 -7.59 1.57 -3.08
C TYR A 89 -8.95 0.88 -3.04
N THR A 90 -9.62 0.75 -4.19
CA THR A 90 -10.69 -0.23 -4.35
C THR A 90 -10.05 -1.61 -4.47
N ALA A 91 -10.29 -2.46 -3.49
CA ALA A 91 -9.90 -3.86 -3.48
C ALA A 91 -11.08 -4.71 -3.96
N ALA A 92 -11.02 -5.15 -5.22
CA ALA A 92 -12.03 -6.01 -5.80
C ALA A 92 -11.65 -7.47 -5.55
N PHE A 93 -12.41 -8.13 -4.69
CA PHE A 93 -12.33 -9.57 -4.47
C PHE A 93 -13.36 -10.31 -5.34
N ASP A 94 -13.30 -11.64 -5.35
CA ASP A 94 -14.28 -12.48 -6.09
C ASP A 94 -15.73 -12.19 -5.67
N ASN A 95 -15.97 -11.97 -4.36
CA ASN A 95 -17.32 -11.89 -3.80
C ASN A 95 -17.73 -10.48 -3.33
N ILE A 96 -16.80 -9.51 -3.25
CA ILE A 96 -17.06 -8.18 -2.69
C ILE A 96 -16.02 -7.15 -3.16
N ASN A 97 -16.40 -5.87 -3.13
CA ASN A 97 -15.47 -4.75 -3.22
C ASN A 97 -15.33 -4.09 -1.84
N LEU A 98 -14.10 -3.85 -1.42
CA LEU A 98 -13.78 -3.14 -0.17
C LEU A 98 -12.87 -1.95 -0.49
N VAL A 99 -12.87 -0.95 0.39
CA VAL A 99 -11.83 0.08 0.41
C VAL A 99 -10.66 -0.47 1.24
N MET A 100 -9.48 -0.53 0.64
CA MET A 100 -8.22 -0.84 1.31
C MET A 100 -7.47 0.46 1.58
N GLU A 101 -7.21 0.74 2.84
CA GLU A 101 -6.31 1.80 3.26
C GLU A 101 -4.94 1.21 3.58
N LEU A 102 -3.90 1.80 2.99
CA LEU A 102 -2.54 1.29 3.05
C LEU A 102 -1.56 2.43 3.35
N LYS A 103 -0.75 2.24 4.39
CA LYS A 103 0.38 3.10 4.71
C LYS A 103 1.66 2.31 4.69
N LEU A 104 2.66 2.80 3.95
CA LEU A 104 4.01 2.26 4.00
C LEU A 104 4.90 3.10 4.91
N ASN A 105 5.87 2.45 5.55
CA ASN A 105 6.99 3.13 6.18
C ASN A 105 8.05 3.53 5.14
N THR A 106 9.14 4.16 5.59
CA THR A 106 10.22 4.64 4.72
C THR A 106 10.96 3.54 3.95
N ASP A 107 10.86 2.28 4.39
CA ASP A 107 11.46 1.11 3.73
C ASP A 107 10.50 0.43 2.74
N GLY A 108 9.31 1.00 2.55
CA GLY A 108 8.26 0.42 1.71
C GLY A 108 7.56 -0.79 2.35
N LYS A 109 7.67 -0.97 3.68
CA LYS A 109 6.96 -2.02 4.42
C LYS A 109 5.60 -1.51 4.91
N ILE A 110 4.63 -2.40 5.02
CA ILE A 110 3.27 -2.09 5.45
C ILE A 110 3.30 -1.73 6.94
N ALA A 111 3.06 -0.46 7.24
CA ALA A 111 2.88 0.06 8.58
C ALA A 111 1.41 0.06 9.02
N THR A 112 0.49 0.11 8.05
CA THR A 112 -0.95 0.00 8.29
C THR A 112 -1.61 -0.60 7.07
N ILE A 113 -2.50 -1.57 7.28
CA ILE A 113 -3.42 -2.08 6.25
C ILE A 113 -4.77 -2.36 6.90
N GLN A 114 -5.85 -1.86 6.31
CA GLN A 114 -7.21 -2.16 6.74
C GLN A 114 -8.17 -2.21 5.56
N PHE A 115 -9.24 -2.99 5.71
CA PHE A 115 -10.31 -3.13 4.74
C PHE A 115 -11.64 -2.70 5.35
N GLN A 116 -12.40 -1.87 4.64
CA GLN A 116 -13.70 -1.39 5.07
C GLN A 116 -14.71 -1.43 3.91
N GLU A 117 -16.00 -1.46 4.25
CA GLU A 117 -17.05 -1.28 3.25
C GLU A 117 -16.95 0.15 2.65
N PRO A 118 -17.23 0.31 1.34
CA PRO A 118 -17.16 1.60 0.65
C PRO A 118 -18.21 2.61 1.09
#